data_AF-Q60HN8-F1
#
_entry.id   AF-Q60HN8-F1
#
_cell.length_a   1.000
_cell.length_b   1.000
_cell.length_c   1.000
_cell.angle_alpha   90.00
_cell.angle_beta   90.00
_cell.angle_gamma   90.00
#
_symmetry.space_group_name_H-M   'P 1'
#
loop_
_entity.id
_entity.type
_entity.pdbx_description
1 polymer ?
#
loop_
_entity_poly.entity_id
_entity_poly.type
_entity_poly.pdbx_seq_one_letter_code
_entity_poly.pdbx_strand_id
1 'polypeptide(L)' 'MNPYILGTLLLGLGLGTTLTLTSSHWLLAWMGLEMSTLSIIPLMAQRSHPRAVEATTKYFLAQATAAA' A
#
# COMPACT_ATOMS: atom_id res chain seq x y z
N MET A 1 -13.22 -9.62 -5.30
CA MET A 1 -13.09 -8.18 -5.66
C MET A 1 -13.41 -8.01 -7.12
N ASN A 2 -14.01 -6.88 -7.51
CA ASN A 2 -14.22 -6.56 -8.92
C ASN A 2 -12.86 -6.49 -9.65
N PRO A 3 -12.68 -7.12 -10.84
CA PRO A 3 -11.44 -7.05 -11.60
C PRO A 3 -10.92 -5.63 -11.83
N TYR A 4 -11.81 -4.64 -11.98
CA TYR A 4 -11.40 -3.24 -12.11
C TYR A 4 -10.70 -2.73 -10.83
N ILE A 5 -11.26 -3.01 -9.65
CA ILE A 5 -10.67 -2.59 -8.37
C ILE A 5 -9.32 -3.28 -8.15
N LEU A 6 -9.23 -4.57 -8.49
CA LEU A 6 -7.96 -5.30 -8.42
C LEU A 6 -6.91 -4.66 -9.34
N GLY A 7 -7.28 -4.33 -10.57
CA GLY A 7 -6.40 -3.63 -11.52
C GLY A 7 -5.91 -2.29 -10.98
N THR A 8 -6.81 -1.47 -10.43
CA THR A 8 -6.44 -0.17 -9.86
C THR A 8 -5.47 -0.30 -8.67
N LEU A 9 -5.67 -1.30 -7.80
CA LEU A 9 -4.78 -1.52 -6.65
C LEU A 9 -3.40 -2.04 -7.05
N LEU A 10 -3.33 -2.94 -8.03
CA LEU A 10 -2.05 -3.42 -8.56
C LEU A 10 -1.28 -2.30 -9.28
N LEU A 11 -1.98 -1.48 -10.06
CA LEU A 11 -1.39 -0.29 -10.68
C LEU A 11 -0.93 0.72 -9.62
N GLY A 12 -1.72 0.96 -8.57
CA GLY A 12 -1.35 1.85 -7.46
C GLY A 12 -0.06 1.40 -6.76
N LEU A 13 0.15 0.09 -6.63
CA LEU A 13 1.38 -0.49 -6.07
C LEU A 13 2.60 -0.27 -6.97
N GLY A 14 2.44 -0.47 -8.28
CA GLY A 14 3.47 -0.18 -9.27
C GLY A 14 3.79 1.32 -9.37
N LEU A 15 2.77 2.18 -9.31
CA LEU A 15 2.93 3.63 -9.35
C LEU A 15 3.61 4.16 -8.08
N GLY A 16 3.23 3.67 -6.90
CA GLY A 16 3.86 4.06 -5.65
C GLY A 16 5.36 3.74 -5.64
N THR A 17 5.73 2.51 -6.01
CA THR A 17 7.14 2.07 -6.07
C THR A 17 7.95 2.77 -7.16
N THR A 18 7.38 3.04 -8.32
CA THR A 18 8.07 3.82 -9.36
C THR A 18 8.24 5.28 -8.96
N LEU A 19 7.25 5.88 -8.29
CA LEU A 19 7.34 7.25 -7.78
C LEU A 19 8.43 7.38 -6.73
N THR A 20 8.55 6.43 -5.80
CA THR A 20 9.63 6.48 -4.79
C THR A 20 11.01 6.41 -5.42
N LEU A 21 11.23 5.47 -6.35
CA LEU A 21 12.52 5.26 -6.99
C LEU A 21 12.94 6.42 -7.91
N THR A 22 11.98 7.04 -8.58
CA THR A 22 12.26 8.12 -9.55
C THR A 22 12.23 9.51 -8.92
N SER A 23 11.74 9.64 -7.68
CA SER A 23 11.60 10.94 -7.02
C SER A 23 12.95 11.57 -6.69
N SER A 24 13.06 12.88 -6.99
CA SER A 24 14.18 13.73 -6.60
C SER A 24 13.89 14.56 -5.34
N HIS A 25 12.63 14.56 -4.89
CA HIS A 25 12.17 15.32 -3.72
C HIS A 25 11.67 14.37 -2.64
N TRP A 26 12.11 14.59 -1.39
CA TRP A 26 11.76 13.73 -0.25
C TRP A 26 10.24 13.59 -0.09
N LEU A 27 9.49 14.69 -0.14
CA LEU A 27 8.01 14.65 -0.09
C LEU A 27 7.38 13.69 -1.13
N LEU A 28 7.92 13.64 -2.36
CA LEU A 28 7.40 12.75 -3.41
C LEU A 28 7.79 11.29 -3.13
N ALA A 29 8.99 11.05 -2.59
CA ALA A 29 9.40 9.73 -2.11
C ALA A 29 8.47 9.23 -1.01
N TRP A 30 8.16 10.08 -0.04
CA TRP A 30 7.22 9.78 1.04
C TRP A 30 5.81 9.49 0.51
N MET A 31 5.31 10.32 -0.40
CA MET A 31 4.00 10.12 -1.02
C MET A 31 3.90 8.80 -1.81
N GLY A 32 4.99 8.37 -2.45
CA GLY A 32 5.04 7.07 -3.13
C GLY A 32 5.02 5.87 -2.17
N LEU A 33 5.64 6.00 -0.99
CA LEU A 33 5.56 4.99 0.07
C LEU A 33 4.11 4.86 0.58
N GLU A 34 3.46 5.99 0.88
CA GLU A 34 2.05 6.02 1.32
C GLU A 34 1.08 5.48 0.26
N MET A 35 1.34 5.75 -1.02
CA MET A 35 0.52 5.19 -2.10
C MET A 35 0.63 3.65 -2.16
N SER A 36 1.82 3.11 -1.87
CA SER A 36 2.08 1.68 -1.85
C SER A 36 1.40 1.00 -0.64
N THR A 37 1.43 1.64 0.54
CA THR A 37 0.79 1.12 1.76
C THR A 37 -0.74 1.09 1.62
N LEU A 38 -1.35 2.15 1.11
CA LEU A 38 -2.80 2.21 0.88
C LEU A 38 -3.27 1.21 -0.17
N SER A 39 -2.48 0.98 -1.22
CA SER A 39 -2.83 0.05 -2.30
C SER A 39 -2.78 -1.42 -1.85
N ILE A 40 -1.92 -1.78 -0.90
CA ILE A 40 -1.75 -3.17 -0.47
C ILE A 40 -2.71 -3.62 0.66
N ILE A 41 -3.23 -2.68 1.46
CA ILE A 41 -4.17 -2.99 2.57
C ILE A 41 -5.40 -3.79 2.10
N PRO A 42 -6.14 -3.38 1.04
CA PRO A 42 -7.31 -4.12 0.59
C PRO A 42 -6.95 -5.48 -0.01
N LEU A 43 -5.73 -5.61 -0.57
CA LEU A 43 -5.23 -6.88 -1.11
C LEU A 43 -4.94 -7.89 0.01
N MET A 44 -4.36 -7.45 1.13
CA MET A 44 -4.13 -8.30 2.31
C MET A 44 -5.42 -8.68 3.04
N ALA A 45 -6.39 -7.75 3.12
CA ALA A 45 -7.67 -7.97 3.79
C ALA A 45 -8.75 -8.62 2.90
N GLN A 46 -8.41 -9.08 1.68
CA GLN A 46 -9.39 -9.64 0.74
C GLN A 46 -10.21 -10.80 1.32
N ARG A 47 -9.56 -11.67 2.09
CA ARG A 47 -10.26 -12.74 2.80
C ARG A 47 -10.55 -12.24 4.20
N SER A 48 -11.83 -12.13 4.53
CA SER A 48 -12.34 -11.71 5.84
C SER A 48 -12.12 -12.77 6.94
N HIS A 49 -10.92 -13.33 7.01
CA HIS A 49 -10.50 -14.23 8.07
C HIS A 49 -9.77 -13.43 9.15
N PRO A 50 -10.01 -13.68 10.46
CA PRO A 50 -9.40 -12.93 11.55
C PRO A 50 -7.88 -12.74 11.41
N ARG A 51 -7.15 -13.81 11.05
CA ARG A 51 -5.70 -13.77 10.78
C ARG A 51 -5.28 -12.80 9.66
N ALA A 52 -6.07 -12.66 8.59
CA ALA A 52 -5.75 -11.74 7.50
C ALA A 52 -5.94 -10.29 7.94
N VAL A 53 -6.98 -10.02 8.73
CA VAL A 53 -7.22 -8.71 9.34
C VAL A 53 -6.09 -8.36 10.30
N GLU A 54 -5.68 -9.29 11.18
CA GLU A 54 -4.54 -9.08 12.09
C GLU A 54 -3.21 -8.83 11.37
N ALA A 55 -2.94 -9.56 10.28
CA ALA A 55 -1.74 -9.35 9.49
C ALA A 55 -1.76 -7.96 8.83
N THR A 56 -2.92 -7.55 8.30
CA THR A 56 -3.10 -6.25 7.64
C THR A 56 -2.95 -5.10 8.64
N THR A 57 -3.50 -5.21 9.84
CA THR A 57 -3.35 -4.18 10.88
C THR A 57 -1.91 -4.09 11.38
N LYS A 58 -1.22 -5.22 11.58
CA LYS A 58 0.21 -5.22 11.94
C LYS A 58 1.06 -4.55 10.87
N TYR A 59 0.80 -4.86 9.60
CA TYR A 59 1.49 -4.24 8.46
C TYR A 59 1.25 -2.73 8.44
N PHE A 60 -0.01 -2.29 8.58
CA PHE A 60 -0.36 -0.87 8.58
C PHE A 60 0.34 -0.10 9.70
N LEU A 61 0.31 -0.59 10.94
CA LEU A 61 0.94 0.09 12.06
C LEU A 61 2.46 0.20 11.91
N ALA A 62 3.12 -0.86 11.44
CA ALA A 62 4.56 -0.84 11.20
C ALA A 62 4.95 0.14 10.08
N GLN A 63 4.16 0.21 9.00
CA GLN A 63 4.43 1.12 7.89
C GLN A 63 4.11 2.58 8.23
N ALA A 64 2.98 2.83 8.88
CA ALA A 64 2.59 4.19 9.28
C ALA A 64 3.58 4.80 10.28
N THR A 65 4.16 3.98 11.17
CA THR A 65 5.21 4.45 12.09
C THR A 65 6.56 4.64 11.41
N ALA A 66 6.87 3.87 10.38
CA ALA A 66 8.11 4.04 9.60
C ALA A 66 8.04 5.24 8.64
N ALA A 67 6.85 5.64 8.22
CA ALA A 67 6.61 6.79 7.35
C ALA A 67 6.47 8.12 8.11
N ALA A 68 6.26 8.09 9.44
CA ALA A 68 6.17 9.26 10.32
C ALA A 68 7.54 9.65 10.89
#